data_AF-A0A9X9S3K3-F1
#
_entry.id   AF-A0A9X9S3K3-F1
#
_cell.length_a   1.000
_cell.length_b   1.000
_cell.length_c   1.000
_cell.angle_alpha   90.00
_cell.angle_beta   90.00
_cell.angle_gamma   90.00
#
_symmetry.space_group_name_H-M   'P 1'
#
loop_
_entity.id
_entity.type
_entity.pdbx_description
1 polymer ?
#
loop_
_entity_poly.entity_id
_entity_poly.type
_entity_poly.pdbx_seq_one_letter_code
_entity_poly.pdbx_strand_id
1 'polypeptide(L)'
;MQPSRTMFVLLIIGCLACTIPAVSALYTFEGIPLTVTAQGEVEGDILTFGTYGLSEPPVDVTFTLPADPTWARVYTAVWGGTEQYSGWTAITINNIKQTKFTLYGEDDIQENVYSSSHGTYFIATDASDLLHSGKNTVRVTTSRGEEGNSLDGRVYAVMVVAAVPTVDGHVTQYWVAEGNENLHGEGWAGTNPTRKDSASCSFTDARTGGVTEASLTTLMLASNEGQPDYISFNGADLGSPLSSGGDGPSPYDVSNEISFDATGGDGTPSRYVDCEVFDVTGAFGTTNTVTFERGRDLTGDGAMDTTGDVIEAEDYIHPVCAILTAERDGTAGGPVFVAEEPVAENAYDGEEAMARVTVRNYGFFSADPVQVTVLLDGTPVGEEEIAIGPDGIGEASVSWTASSGTYALSATVEGGGSVVTSPVKTLTIGTLPDLSVQAAQPVRADASGTAPEATTSPAPLLSALLGIGCAGAALLRGRTKNTIAVVLCIACLLMIPAGEILATPASAAAFAEYTLPVTVTNGGGSDVQECMITVYLDGEKAAVRLLDEGVPAHGSRTTWIPLFTTPGTHQVTVMVNEDQTIKESSYTNNRKEDSFAFP
;
A
#
# COMPACT_ATOMS: atom_id res chain seq x y z
N MET A 1 -37.83 18.66 -31.00
CA MET A 1 -36.89 17.59 -31.42
C MET A 1 -36.71 16.69 -30.21
N GLN A 2 -37.17 15.44 -30.28
CA GLN A 2 -36.88 14.46 -29.22
C GLN A 2 -35.41 14.04 -29.36
N PRO A 3 -34.61 14.08 -28.28
CA PRO A 3 -33.26 13.53 -28.33
C PRO A 3 -33.35 12.04 -28.68
N SER A 4 -32.46 11.58 -29.56
CA SER A 4 -32.46 10.20 -30.00
C SER A 4 -32.21 9.29 -28.80
N ARG A 5 -32.81 8.08 -28.79
CA ARG A 5 -32.55 7.07 -27.76
C ARG A 5 -31.06 6.82 -27.54
N THR A 6 -30.24 6.98 -28.58
CA THR A 6 -28.78 6.87 -28.53
C THR A 6 -28.12 7.97 -27.70
N MET A 7 -28.64 9.20 -27.76
CA MET A 7 -28.15 10.34 -26.97
C MET A 7 -28.53 10.21 -25.49
N PHE A 8 -29.68 9.61 -25.18
CA PHE A 8 -30.11 9.33 -23.81
C PHE A 8 -29.30 8.19 -23.16
N VAL A 9 -28.94 7.16 -23.95
CA VAL A 9 -28.07 6.07 -23.49
C VAL A 9 -26.62 6.55 -23.27
N LEU A 10 -26.10 7.42 -24.15
CA LEU A 10 -24.77 8.03 -23.96
C LEU A 10 -24.72 8.98 -22.74
N LEU A 11 -25.81 9.70 -22.45
CA LEU A 11 -25.90 10.54 -21.25
C LEU A 11 -25.94 9.69 -19.97
N ILE A 12 -26.63 8.54 -19.98
CA ILE A 12 -26.67 7.61 -18.85
C ILE A 12 -25.32 6.91 -18.65
N ILE A 13 -24.63 6.53 -19.73
CA ILE A 13 -23.26 5.96 -19.65
C ILE A 13 -22.25 7.02 -19.19
N GLY A 14 -22.42 8.29 -19.61
CA GLY A 14 -21.62 9.42 -19.13
C GLY A 14 -21.85 9.72 -17.65
N CYS A 15 -23.10 9.67 -17.17
CA CYS A 15 -23.41 9.86 -15.74
C CYS A 15 -23.01 8.66 -14.87
N LEU A 16 -23.00 7.42 -15.40
CA LEU A 16 -22.49 6.24 -14.67
C LEU A 16 -20.96 6.22 -14.57
N ALA A 17 -20.25 6.92 -15.46
CA ALA A 17 -18.80 7.09 -15.38
C ALA A 17 -18.38 8.15 -14.35
N CYS A 18 -19.32 8.93 -13.81
CA CYS A 18 -19.07 9.99 -12.82
C CYS A 18 -19.34 9.56 -11.38
N THR A 19 -19.59 8.28 -11.09
CA THR A 19 -19.86 7.77 -9.73
C THR A 19 -18.81 6.76 -9.26
N ILE A 20 -17.62 6.77 -9.85
CA ILE A 20 -16.50 5.98 -9.35
C ILE A 20 -15.63 6.96 -8.55
N PRO A 21 -15.46 6.80 -7.23
CA PRO A 21 -14.43 7.54 -6.53
C PRO A 21 -13.11 7.29 -7.25
N ALA A 22 -12.36 8.36 -7.54
CA ALA A 22 -11.06 8.25 -8.16
C ALA A 22 -10.09 7.60 -7.16
N VAL A 23 -10.07 6.26 -7.11
CA VAL A 23 -8.99 5.48 -6.51
C VAL A 23 -8.25 4.82 -7.68
N SER A 24 -7.39 5.61 -8.33
CA SER A 24 -6.31 5.12 -9.19
C SER A 24 -5.09 5.04 -8.25
N ALA A 25 -4.43 3.92 -7.96
CA ALA A 25 -4.24 2.62 -8.60
C ALA A 25 -3.84 1.58 -7.51
N LEU A 26 -3.77 0.26 -7.77
CA LEU A 26 -3.31 -0.70 -6.73
C LEU A 26 -2.37 -1.81 -7.27
N TYR A 27 -1.45 -1.43 -8.15
CA TYR A 27 -0.11 -2.01 -8.18
C TYR A 27 0.92 -0.89 -8.13
N THR A 28 1.75 -0.93 -7.10
CA THR A 28 2.93 -0.07 -6.97
C THR A 28 4.09 -0.99 -6.60
N PHE A 29 5.20 -0.87 -7.32
CA PHE A 29 6.38 -1.67 -6.99
C PHE A 29 6.83 -1.39 -5.54
N GLU A 30 6.85 -0.13 -5.14
CA GLU A 30 7.17 0.34 -3.77
C GLU A 30 6.14 -0.07 -2.71
N GLY A 31 5.04 -0.72 -3.11
CA GLY A 31 3.97 -1.11 -2.21
C GLY A 31 2.95 -0.01 -1.93
N ILE A 32 1.81 -0.44 -1.40
CA ILE A 32 0.66 0.40 -1.10
C ILE A 32 0.70 0.75 0.39
N PRO A 33 0.71 2.04 0.76
CA PRO A 33 0.86 2.43 2.15
C PRO A 33 -0.20 1.86 3.09
N LEU A 34 0.22 1.53 4.32
CA LEU A 34 -0.72 1.18 5.38
C LEU A 34 -1.56 2.40 5.77
N THR A 35 -2.87 2.30 5.57
CA THR A 35 -3.83 3.35 5.93
C THR A 35 -4.92 2.80 6.83
N VAL A 36 -5.42 3.62 7.77
CA VAL A 36 -6.51 3.20 8.67
C VAL A 36 -7.82 3.13 7.89
N THR A 37 -8.35 1.91 7.74
CA THR A 37 -9.58 1.61 7.00
C THR A 37 -10.73 1.13 7.89
N ALA A 38 -10.48 0.94 9.19
CA ALA A 38 -11.55 0.88 10.19
C ALA A 38 -11.10 1.47 11.52
N GLN A 39 -11.99 2.16 12.22
CA GLN A 39 -11.79 2.63 13.59
C GLN A 39 -13.11 2.78 14.35
N GLY A 40 -13.04 2.83 15.69
CA GLY A 40 -14.20 3.14 16.51
C GLY A 40 -14.09 2.63 17.94
N GLU A 41 -15.23 2.49 18.60
CA GLU A 41 -15.35 1.85 19.92
C GLU A 41 -16.37 0.69 19.88
N VAL A 42 -16.04 -0.38 20.58
CA VAL A 42 -16.94 -1.50 20.87
C VAL A 42 -17.00 -1.73 22.38
N GLU A 43 -18.19 -1.97 22.92
CA GLU A 43 -18.36 -2.49 24.29
C GLU A 43 -18.02 -3.98 24.28
N GLY A 44 -16.73 -4.31 24.24
CA GLY A 44 -16.24 -5.66 24.06
C GLY A 44 -14.85 -5.67 23.44
N ASP A 45 -14.58 -6.69 22.63
CA ASP A 45 -13.22 -7.03 22.19
C ASP A 45 -13.05 -6.87 20.68
N ILE A 46 -11.80 -6.62 20.27
CA ILE A 46 -11.35 -6.89 18.91
C ILE A 46 -10.66 -8.25 18.92
N LEU A 47 -11.28 -9.23 18.28
CA LEU A 47 -10.78 -10.59 18.22
C LEU A 47 -10.11 -10.85 16.86
N THR A 48 -8.95 -11.50 16.90
CA THR A 48 -8.21 -11.93 15.71
C THR A 48 -8.13 -13.45 15.64
N PHE A 49 -8.25 -14.00 14.43
CA PHE A 49 -8.12 -15.43 14.17
C PHE A 49 -7.41 -15.64 12.85
N GLY A 50 -6.64 -16.71 12.70
CA GLY A 50 -6.05 -16.96 11.40
C GLY A 50 -5.30 -18.26 11.26
N THR A 51 -4.76 -18.44 10.06
CA THR A 51 -3.71 -19.39 9.74
C THR A 51 -2.60 -18.61 9.07
N TYR A 52 -1.37 -18.88 9.49
CA TYR A 52 -0.18 -18.13 9.10
C TYR A 52 0.85 -19.11 8.55
N GLY A 53 1.53 -18.70 7.49
CA GLY A 53 2.52 -19.49 6.79
C GLY A 53 2.04 -20.06 5.45
N LEU A 54 2.97 -20.10 4.50
CA LEU A 54 2.70 -20.45 3.12
C LEU A 54 2.15 -21.87 2.95
N SER A 55 0.93 -21.97 2.45
CA SER A 55 0.16 -23.21 2.38
C SER A 55 -0.51 -23.42 1.02
N GLU A 56 -0.82 -24.68 0.73
CA GLU A 56 -1.48 -25.08 -0.51
C GLU A 56 -3.00 -24.91 -0.41
N PRO A 57 -3.67 -24.27 -1.39
CA PRO A 57 -5.13 -24.18 -1.41
C PRO A 57 -5.76 -25.57 -1.66
N PRO A 58 -6.95 -25.86 -1.09
CA PRO A 58 -7.78 -24.99 -0.27
C PRO A 58 -7.25 -24.82 1.15
N VAL A 59 -7.44 -23.62 1.70
CA VAL A 59 -7.13 -23.28 3.11
C VAL A 59 -8.44 -22.99 3.84
N ASP A 60 -8.66 -23.66 4.97
CA ASP A 60 -9.83 -23.47 5.82
C ASP A 60 -9.40 -22.91 7.20
N VAL A 61 -9.98 -21.78 7.62
CA VAL A 61 -9.85 -21.23 8.97
C VAL A 61 -11.18 -21.40 9.70
N THR A 62 -11.16 -22.03 10.87
CA THR A 62 -12.35 -22.26 11.69
C THR A 62 -12.15 -21.72 13.10
N PHE A 63 -13.09 -20.90 13.56
CA PHE A 63 -13.03 -20.22 14.85
C PHE A 63 -14.44 -20.08 15.44
N THR A 64 -14.53 -19.58 16.67
CA THR A 64 -15.81 -19.37 17.37
C THR A 64 -15.87 -17.94 17.90
N LEU A 65 -16.98 -17.25 17.65
CA LEU A 65 -17.25 -15.93 18.21
C LEU A 65 -18.22 -16.04 19.40
N PRO A 66 -18.02 -15.28 20.48
CA PRO A 66 -18.94 -15.30 21.63
C PRO A 66 -20.28 -14.60 21.35
N ALA A 67 -20.30 -13.62 20.46
CA ALA A 67 -21.48 -12.88 20.01
C ALA A 67 -21.41 -12.59 18.50
N ASP A 68 -22.49 -12.06 17.94
CA ASP A 68 -22.49 -11.56 16.56
C ASP A 68 -21.59 -10.30 16.50
N PRO A 69 -20.66 -10.20 15.53
CA PRO A 69 -19.79 -9.04 15.43
C PRO A 69 -20.56 -7.80 14.95
N THR A 70 -20.16 -6.62 15.41
CA THR A 70 -20.69 -5.34 14.89
C THR A 70 -19.96 -4.88 13.63
N TRP A 71 -18.73 -5.35 13.45
CA TRP A 71 -17.90 -5.15 12.28
C TRP A 71 -16.94 -6.33 12.16
N ALA A 72 -16.67 -6.80 10.95
CA ALA A 72 -15.64 -7.80 10.72
C ALA A 72 -15.03 -7.72 9.33
N ARG A 73 -13.76 -8.10 9.23
CA ARG A 73 -12.98 -8.11 8.00
C ARG A 73 -12.16 -9.39 7.91
N VAL A 74 -12.10 -9.96 6.70
CA VAL A 74 -11.28 -11.12 6.37
C VAL A 74 -10.18 -10.67 5.42
N TYR A 75 -8.95 -10.92 5.83
CA TYR A 75 -7.74 -10.69 5.09
C TYR A 75 -7.21 -11.99 4.51
N THR A 76 -6.88 -12.00 3.23
CA THR A 76 -6.31 -13.16 2.54
C THR A 76 -5.06 -12.74 1.78
N ALA A 77 -3.94 -13.36 2.12
CA ALA A 77 -2.66 -13.13 1.47
C ALA A 77 -2.34 -14.29 0.50
N VAL A 78 -2.11 -13.98 -0.78
CA VAL A 78 -1.84 -14.98 -1.84
C VAL A 78 -0.52 -14.66 -2.53
N TRP A 79 0.31 -15.68 -2.74
CA TRP A 79 1.51 -15.54 -3.54
C TRP A 79 1.20 -15.70 -5.04
N GLY A 80 1.53 -14.66 -5.80
CA GLY A 80 1.39 -14.63 -7.26
C GLY A 80 2.52 -15.34 -8.00
N GLY A 81 3.72 -15.35 -7.42
CA GLY A 81 4.94 -15.92 -8.01
C GLY A 81 5.85 -14.85 -8.61
N THR A 82 5.29 -14.02 -9.50
CA THR A 82 5.93 -12.82 -10.05
C THR A 82 4.89 -11.71 -10.21
N GLU A 83 5.34 -10.48 -10.41
CA GLU A 83 4.51 -9.30 -10.65
C GLU A 83 3.61 -9.45 -11.89
N GLN A 84 4.03 -10.22 -12.88
CA GLN A 84 3.27 -10.43 -14.14
C GLN A 84 2.20 -11.53 -14.03
N TYR A 85 2.23 -12.34 -12.98
CA TYR A 85 1.41 -13.55 -12.92
C TYR A 85 -0.01 -13.24 -12.48
N SER A 86 -0.96 -13.61 -13.34
CA SER A 86 -2.39 -13.45 -13.10
C SER A 86 -3.08 -14.78 -12.83
N GLY A 87 -4.26 -14.71 -12.21
CA GLY A 87 -5.09 -15.85 -11.86
C GLY A 87 -6.37 -15.43 -11.16
N TRP A 88 -6.86 -16.26 -10.22
CA TRP A 88 -7.98 -15.89 -9.38
C TRP A 88 -7.87 -16.50 -7.98
N THR A 89 -8.49 -15.85 -7.01
CA THR A 89 -8.76 -16.42 -5.68
C THR A 89 -10.24 -16.29 -5.35
N ALA A 90 -10.77 -17.24 -4.59
CA ALA A 90 -12.15 -17.23 -4.14
C ALA A 90 -12.23 -17.52 -2.65
N ILE A 91 -12.88 -16.59 -1.94
CA ILE A 91 -13.07 -16.59 -0.49
C ILE A 91 -14.52 -16.93 -0.22
N THR A 92 -14.76 -17.96 0.58
CA THR A 92 -16.10 -18.41 1.00
C THR A 92 -16.22 -18.30 2.51
N ILE A 93 -17.22 -17.57 3.00
CA ILE A 93 -17.45 -17.37 4.43
C ILE A 93 -18.75 -18.08 4.81
N ASN A 94 -18.68 -19.04 5.73
CA ASN A 94 -19.79 -19.84 6.26
C ASN A 94 -20.65 -20.55 5.19
N ASN A 95 -20.11 -20.74 3.98
CA ASN A 95 -20.88 -21.16 2.79
C ASN A 95 -22.09 -20.25 2.47
N ILE A 96 -22.09 -19.03 3.00
CA ILE A 96 -23.14 -18.02 2.77
C ILE A 96 -22.83 -17.29 1.47
N LYS A 97 -21.61 -16.76 1.35
CA LYS A 97 -21.14 -15.99 0.20
C LYS A 97 -19.78 -16.51 -0.25
N GLN A 98 -19.65 -16.72 -1.55
CA GLN A 98 -18.37 -16.90 -2.22
C GLN A 98 -18.09 -15.67 -3.08
N THR A 99 -17.01 -14.97 -2.77
CA THR A 99 -16.52 -13.85 -3.58
C THR A 99 -15.30 -14.32 -4.34
N LYS A 100 -15.30 -14.16 -5.65
CA LYS A 100 -14.18 -14.51 -6.53
C LYS A 100 -13.52 -13.23 -7.03
N PHE A 101 -12.23 -13.09 -6.73
CA PHE A 101 -11.37 -12.00 -7.19
C PHE A 101 -10.52 -12.53 -8.35
N THR A 102 -10.53 -11.82 -9.47
CA THR A 102 -9.51 -12.04 -10.52
C THR A 102 -8.27 -11.28 -10.08
N LEU A 103 -7.07 -11.82 -10.28
CA LEU A 103 -5.82 -11.17 -9.89
C LEU A 103 -5.05 -10.85 -11.16
N TYR A 104 -4.70 -9.58 -11.37
CA TYR A 104 -4.21 -9.08 -12.66
C TYR A 104 -2.70 -8.81 -12.72
N GLY A 105 -1.93 -9.23 -11.73
CA GLY A 105 -0.50 -8.92 -11.69
C GLY A 105 -0.25 -7.44 -11.41
N GLU A 106 0.67 -6.89 -12.18
CA GLU A 106 1.05 -5.48 -12.23
C GLU A 106 -0.04 -4.56 -12.79
N ASP A 107 -1.07 -5.14 -13.42
CA ASP A 107 -2.22 -4.42 -13.96
C ASP A 107 -3.42 -4.37 -12.99
N ASP A 108 -3.25 -4.83 -11.73
CA ASP A 108 -4.36 -4.84 -10.78
C ASP A 108 -4.73 -3.44 -10.28
N ILE A 109 -6.03 -3.14 -10.37
CA ILE A 109 -6.64 -1.86 -9.98
C ILE A 109 -7.90 -2.07 -9.15
N GLN A 110 -8.16 -3.30 -8.70
CA GLN A 110 -9.38 -3.59 -7.96
C GLN A 110 -9.30 -3.04 -6.55
N GLU A 111 -10.39 -2.40 -6.14
CA GLU A 111 -10.59 -2.00 -4.75
C GLU A 111 -10.47 -3.21 -3.81
N ASN A 112 -9.83 -3.00 -2.66
CA ASN A 112 -9.59 -4.02 -1.64
C ASN A 112 -8.67 -5.19 -2.09
N VAL A 113 -8.00 -5.07 -3.24
CA VAL A 113 -6.91 -5.95 -3.67
C VAL A 113 -5.63 -5.12 -3.71
N TYR A 114 -4.74 -5.36 -2.76
CA TYR A 114 -3.45 -4.68 -2.67
C TYR A 114 -2.37 -5.58 -3.28
N SER A 115 -1.88 -5.22 -4.48
CA SER A 115 -0.83 -5.98 -5.19
C SER A 115 0.49 -5.20 -5.16
N SER A 116 1.59 -5.86 -4.80
CA SER A 116 2.92 -5.24 -4.87
C SER A 116 4.04 -6.28 -5.05
N SER A 117 5.23 -5.80 -5.43
CA SER A 117 6.46 -6.61 -5.58
C SER A 117 6.26 -7.84 -6.49
N HIS A 118 6.90 -8.97 -6.15
CA HIS A 118 6.87 -10.28 -6.85
C HIS A 118 5.51 -11.00 -6.79
N GLY A 119 4.42 -10.26 -7.00
CA GLY A 119 3.05 -10.76 -7.02
C GLY A 119 2.49 -11.06 -5.64
N THR A 120 2.87 -10.30 -4.61
CA THR A 120 2.25 -10.46 -3.28
C THR A 120 0.88 -9.79 -3.31
N TYR A 121 -0.19 -10.57 -3.16
CA TYR A 121 -1.56 -10.06 -3.04
C TYR A 121 -2.02 -10.08 -1.60
N PHE A 122 -2.54 -8.95 -1.13
CA PHE A 122 -3.29 -8.86 0.11
C PHE A 122 -4.71 -8.41 -0.20
N ILE A 123 -5.71 -9.20 0.23
CA ILE A 123 -7.10 -9.01 -0.18
C ILE A 123 -7.96 -8.83 1.05
N ALA A 124 -8.67 -7.72 1.11
CA ALA A 124 -9.57 -7.40 2.20
C ALA A 124 -11.03 -7.67 1.79
N THR A 125 -11.78 -8.39 2.62
CA THR A 125 -13.17 -8.74 2.37
C THR A 125 -14.01 -8.39 3.59
N ASP A 126 -15.03 -7.54 3.42
CA ASP A 126 -16.04 -7.30 4.45
C ASP A 126 -16.76 -8.61 4.80
N ALA A 127 -16.78 -8.92 6.09
CA ALA A 127 -17.36 -10.13 6.65
C ALA A 127 -18.39 -9.84 7.75
N SER A 128 -18.76 -8.58 7.97
CA SER A 128 -19.62 -8.13 9.07
C SER A 128 -20.95 -8.88 9.10
N ASP A 129 -21.61 -9.00 7.94
CA ASP A 129 -22.89 -9.72 7.79
C ASP A 129 -22.74 -11.22 7.49
N LEU A 130 -21.50 -11.72 7.43
CA LEU A 130 -21.20 -13.10 7.02
C LEU A 130 -20.73 -13.96 8.20
N LEU A 131 -20.22 -13.33 9.25
CA LEU A 131 -19.85 -13.97 10.51
C LEU A 131 -20.99 -13.88 11.52
N HIS A 132 -21.01 -14.80 12.48
CA HIS A 132 -22.04 -14.85 13.51
C HIS A 132 -21.49 -15.46 14.81
N SER A 133 -22.23 -15.31 15.90
CA SER A 133 -22.00 -16.00 17.16
C SER A 133 -21.92 -17.52 16.96
N GLY A 134 -21.05 -18.18 17.71
CA GLY A 134 -20.75 -19.60 17.54
C GLY A 134 -19.71 -19.85 16.45
N LYS A 135 -19.76 -21.04 15.84
CA LYS A 135 -18.72 -21.55 14.93
C LYS A 135 -18.80 -20.88 13.56
N ASN A 136 -17.68 -20.35 13.09
CA ASN A 136 -17.50 -19.81 11.75
C ASN A 136 -16.41 -20.55 10.97
N THR A 137 -16.50 -20.52 9.64
CA THR A 137 -15.47 -21.06 8.75
C THR A 137 -15.25 -20.13 7.55
N VAL A 138 -13.99 -19.76 7.31
CA VAL A 138 -13.53 -19.08 6.10
C VAL A 138 -12.75 -20.08 5.26
N ARG A 139 -13.05 -20.17 3.97
CA ARG A 139 -12.39 -21.07 3.01
C ARG A 139 -11.83 -20.28 1.84
N VAL A 140 -10.55 -20.47 1.55
CA VAL A 140 -9.86 -19.85 0.43
C VAL A 140 -9.46 -20.91 -0.59
N THR A 141 -9.71 -20.63 -1.86
CA THR A 141 -9.31 -21.44 -3.02
C THR A 141 -8.70 -20.54 -4.07
N THR A 142 -7.77 -21.05 -4.88
CA THR A 142 -7.16 -20.27 -5.97
C THR A 142 -7.20 -21.05 -7.27
N SER A 143 -6.83 -20.38 -8.37
CA SER A 143 -6.62 -20.97 -9.70
C SER A 143 -5.41 -21.90 -9.78
N ARG A 144 -4.70 -22.14 -8.68
CA ARG A 144 -3.49 -22.98 -8.66
C ARG A 144 -3.79 -24.37 -9.25
N GLY A 145 -2.97 -24.76 -10.22
CA GLY A 145 -3.07 -26.05 -10.90
C GLY A 145 -4.12 -26.13 -12.00
N GLU A 146 -4.85 -25.05 -12.30
CA GLU A 146 -5.74 -24.98 -13.47
C GLU A 146 -4.94 -24.88 -14.77
N GLU A 147 -5.50 -25.44 -15.85
CA GLU A 147 -4.89 -25.34 -17.19
C GLU A 147 -4.86 -23.87 -17.66
N GLY A 148 -3.68 -23.38 -18.00
CA GLY A 148 -3.48 -21.99 -18.45
C GLY A 148 -3.34 -20.96 -17.33
N ASN A 149 -3.32 -21.37 -16.06
CA ASN A 149 -3.06 -20.48 -14.93
C ASN A 149 -1.55 -20.21 -14.76
N SER A 150 -1.18 -18.94 -14.61
CA SER A 150 0.18 -18.50 -14.28
C SER A 150 0.41 -18.30 -12.78
N LEU A 151 -0.63 -17.99 -12.00
CA LEU A 151 -0.54 -17.72 -10.55
C LEU A 151 0.10 -18.89 -9.79
N ASP A 152 1.10 -18.63 -8.94
CA ASP A 152 1.59 -19.64 -7.97
C ASP A 152 0.43 -20.10 -7.07
N GLY A 153 -0.29 -19.14 -6.51
CA GLY A 153 -1.59 -19.33 -5.88
C GLY A 153 -1.56 -20.01 -4.52
N ARG A 154 -0.39 -20.24 -3.92
CA ARG A 154 -0.29 -20.58 -2.50
C ARG A 154 -0.74 -19.42 -1.62
N VAL A 155 -1.24 -19.73 -0.44
CA VAL A 155 -1.81 -18.77 0.50
C VAL A 155 -0.82 -18.55 1.63
N TYR A 156 -0.34 -17.30 1.81
CA TYR A 156 0.52 -16.93 2.92
C TYR A 156 -0.24 -16.95 4.24
N ALA A 157 -1.40 -16.30 4.27
CA ALA A 157 -2.18 -16.16 5.48
C ALA A 157 -3.66 -15.94 5.18
N VAL A 158 -4.50 -16.35 6.12
CA VAL A 158 -5.89 -15.91 6.20
C VAL A 158 -6.09 -15.41 7.62
N MET A 159 -6.41 -14.12 7.77
CA MET A 159 -6.65 -13.48 9.07
C MET A 159 -8.07 -12.92 9.10
N VAL A 160 -8.74 -13.07 10.23
CA VAL A 160 -10.07 -12.53 10.50
C VAL A 160 -9.92 -11.56 11.66
N VAL A 161 -10.50 -10.38 11.52
CA VAL A 161 -10.62 -9.38 12.58
C VAL A 161 -12.10 -9.12 12.81
N ALA A 162 -12.55 -9.14 14.05
CA ALA A 162 -13.95 -8.93 14.40
C ALA A 162 -14.09 -8.09 15.67
N ALA A 163 -14.90 -7.02 15.59
CA ALA A 163 -15.35 -6.27 16.75
C ALA A 163 -16.58 -6.97 17.35
N VAL A 164 -16.44 -7.50 18.56
CA VAL A 164 -17.43 -8.39 19.18
C VAL A 164 -17.87 -7.84 20.53
N PRO A 165 -19.17 -7.55 20.72
CA PRO A 165 -19.68 -7.11 22.01
C PRO A 165 -19.50 -8.15 23.12
N THR A 166 -19.22 -7.70 24.33
CA THR A 166 -19.18 -8.53 25.55
C THR A 166 -20.10 -7.96 26.62
N VAL A 167 -20.24 -8.67 27.75
CA VAL A 167 -21.03 -8.24 28.91
C VAL A 167 -20.16 -7.89 30.12
N ASP A 168 -18.85 -7.79 29.91
CA ASP A 168 -17.85 -7.75 30.97
C ASP A 168 -17.56 -6.32 31.45
N GLY A 169 -18.14 -5.32 30.77
CA GLY A 169 -18.18 -3.93 31.24
C GLY A 169 -16.92 -3.12 30.93
N HIS A 170 -16.23 -3.45 29.83
CA HIS A 170 -15.15 -2.67 29.26
C HIS A 170 -15.49 -2.20 27.83
N VAL A 171 -14.72 -1.22 27.37
CA VAL A 171 -14.79 -0.64 26.03
C VAL A 171 -13.43 -0.72 25.38
N THR A 172 -13.38 -1.22 24.15
CA THR A 172 -12.18 -1.20 23.33
C THR A 172 -12.31 -0.14 22.25
N GLN A 173 -11.42 0.86 22.28
CA GLN A 173 -11.18 1.72 21.13
C GLN A 173 -10.19 1.01 20.20
N TYR A 174 -10.43 1.06 18.89
CA TYR A 174 -9.63 0.32 17.93
C TYR A 174 -9.36 1.08 16.65
N TRP A 175 -8.28 0.68 15.98
CA TRP A 175 -7.90 1.07 14.64
C TRP A 175 -7.37 -0.14 13.88
N VAL A 176 -7.78 -0.31 12.64
CA VAL A 176 -7.26 -1.32 11.72
C VAL A 176 -6.70 -0.61 10.51
N ALA A 177 -5.39 -0.76 10.31
CA ALA A 177 -4.69 -0.31 9.13
C ALA A 177 -4.40 -1.48 8.20
N GLU A 178 -4.59 -1.26 6.90
CA GLU A 178 -4.33 -2.24 5.85
C GLU A 178 -3.62 -1.58 4.66
N GLY A 179 -2.92 -2.39 3.89
CA GLY A 179 -2.11 -1.99 2.76
C GLY A 179 -1.30 -3.17 2.24
N ASN A 180 -0.25 -2.88 1.49
CA ASN A 180 0.73 -3.88 1.05
C ASN A 180 2.04 -3.19 0.73
N GLU A 181 2.69 -2.67 1.76
CA GLU A 181 4.01 -2.08 1.68
C GLU A 181 4.99 -3.11 1.09
N ASN A 182 5.99 -2.67 0.32
CA ASN A 182 7.05 -3.53 -0.18
C ASN A 182 8.38 -2.95 0.31
N LEU A 183 8.79 -3.29 1.52
CA LEU A 183 10.11 -2.94 2.01
C LEU A 183 11.11 -3.90 1.38
N HIS A 184 12.15 -3.40 0.74
CA HIS A 184 13.07 -4.23 -0.05
C HIS A 184 14.47 -3.66 -0.10
N GLY A 185 15.45 -4.56 -0.15
CA GLY A 185 16.84 -4.23 -0.43
C GLY A 185 17.11 -4.08 -1.93
N GLU A 186 18.33 -3.67 -2.25
CA GLU A 186 18.78 -3.53 -3.63
C GLU A 186 18.71 -4.87 -4.38
N GLY A 187 18.19 -4.84 -5.61
CA GLY A 187 18.04 -6.04 -6.45
C GLY A 187 16.82 -6.91 -6.13
N TRP A 188 16.08 -6.59 -5.06
CA TRP A 188 14.77 -7.17 -4.78
C TRP A 188 13.62 -6.34 -5.36
N ALA A 189 13.98 -5.24 -6.03
CA ALA A 189 13.05 -4.32 -6.67
C ALA A 189 12.56 -4.72 -8.10
N GLY A 190 12.66 -6.02 -8.44
CA GLY A 190 12.40 -6.50 -9.81
C GLY A 190 13.51 -6.10 -10.78
N THR A 191 13.14 -5.56 -11.95
CA THR A 191 14.11 -4.99 -12.92
C THR A 191 14.56 -3.57 -12.56
N ASN A 192 13.82 -2.91 -11.68
CA ASN A 192 14.18 -1.63 -11.10
C ASN A 192 15.07 -1.89 -9.89
N PRO A 193 16.16 -1.16 -9.65
CA PRO A 193 17.05 -1.50 -8.54
C PRO A 193 16.72 -0.68 -7.29
N THR A 194 15.48 -0.27 -7.04
CA THR A 194 15.11 0.56 -5.88
C THR A 194 15.38 -0.10 -4.52
N ARG A 195 15.34 0.73 -3.47
CA ARG A 195 15.49 0.36 -2.07
C ARG A 195 14.45 1.11 -1.25
N LYS A 196 13.79 0.39 -0.35
CA LYS A 196 12.84 0.95 0.62
C LYS A 196 12.97 0.20 1.93
N ASP A 197 13.64 0.80 2.91
CA ASP A 197 13.92 0.09 4.15
C ASP A 197 12.86 0.29 5.23
N SER A 198 12.02 1.32 5.14
CA SER A 198 11.04 1.59 6.19
C SER A 198 9.71 2.15 5.67
N ALA A 199 8.67 1.90 6.46
CA ALA A 199 7.35 2.48 6.30
C ALA A 199 6.71 2.70 7.67
N SER A 200 5.84 3.70 7.77
CA SER A 200 5.16 4.03 9.01
C SER A 200 3.67 4.25 8.79
N CYS A 201 2.87 3.91 9.80
CA CYS A 201 1.45 4.21 9.88
C CYS A 201 1.15 4.91 11.20
N SER A 202 0.20 5.85 11.20
CA SER A 202 -0.20 6.58 12.41
C SER A 202 -1.68 6.39 12.73
N PHE A 203 -1.96 6.17 14.01
CA PHE A 203 -3.28 6.08 14.62
C PHE A 203 -3.53 7.34 15.45
N THR A 204 -4.56 8.12 15.11
CA THR A 204 -4.85 9.40 15.77
C THR A 204 -6.11 9.33 16.63
N ASP A 205 -6.36 10.41 17.39
CA ASP A 205 -7.58 10.60 18.19
C ASP A 205 -7.82 9.51 19.25
N ALA A 206 -6.72 8.93 19.75
CA ALA A 206 -6.75 7.97 20.82
C ALA A 206 -7.09 8.62 22.16
N ARG A 207 -8.04 8.02 22.89
CA ARG A 207 -8.41 8.45 24.25
C ARG A 207 -7.50 7.75 25.26
N THR A 208 -6.55 8.49 25.80
CA THR A 208 -5.56 7.98 26.77
C THR A 208 -6.08 7.91 28.22
N GLY A 209 -7.18 8.59 28.52
CA GLY A 209 -7.74 8.61 29.87
C GLY A 209 -8.38 7.28 30.26
N GLY A 210 -7.87 6.64 31.31
CA GLY A 210 -8.46 5.42 31.87
C GLY A 210 -8.13 4.13 31.09
N VAL A 211 -7.12 4.17 30.22
CA VAL A 211 -6.62 2.97 29.51
C VAL A 211 -6.05 1.98 30.51
N THR A 212 -6.55 0.75 30.48
CA THR A 212 -6.12 -0.37 31.32
C THR A 212 -5.14 -1.27 30.57
N GLU A 213 -5.33 -1.42 29.27
CA GLU A 213 -4.52 -2.25 28.37
C GLU A 213 -4.53 -1.64 26.97
N ALA A 214 -3.40 -1.72 26.27
CA ALA A 214 -3.33 -1.41 24.84
C ALA A 214 -2.42 -2.42 24.14
N SER A 215 -2.86 -2.89 22.97
CA SER A 215 -2.13 -3.88 22.19
C SER A 215 -1.98 -3.48 20.73
N LEU A 216 -0.82 -3.80 20.16
CA LEU A 216 -0.56 -3.70 18.73
C LEU A 216 -0.42 -5.11 18.16
N THR A 217 -1.28 -5.49 17.21
CA THR A 217 -1.11 -6.68 16.38
C THR A 217 -0.60 -6.29 15.00
N THR A 218 0.43 -6.96 14.48
CA THR A 218 0.94 -6.73 13.13
C THR A 218 0.89 -8.00 12.29
N LEU A 219 0.84 -7.85 10.96
CA LEU A 219 1.00 -8.94 10.01
C LEU A 219 1.97 -8.50 8.91
N MET A 220 3.04 -9.27 8.77
CA MET A 220 4.07 -9.10 7.75
C MET A 220 4.15 -10.36 6.89
N LEU A 221 4.37 -10.20 5.59
CA LEU A 221 4.54 -11.31 4.65
C LEU A 221 5.95 -11.29 4.04
N ALA A 222 6.34 -12.46 3.53
CA ALA A 222 7.60 -12.72 2.85
C ALA A 222 8.88 -12.54 3.69
N SER A 223 8.78 -12.59 5.02
CA SER A 223 9.96 -12.69 5.89
C SER A 223 10.68 -14.03 5.70
N ASN A 224 11.94 -14.10 6.13
CA ASN A 224 12.81 -15.24 5.91
C ASN A 224 13.45 -15.69 7.22
N GLU A 225 13.48 -17.01 7.43
CA GLU A 225 14.08 -17.59 8.63
C GLU A 225 15.54 -17.12 8.80
N GLY A 226 15.82 -16.41 9.90
CA GLY A 226 17.14 -15.96 10.30
C GLY A 226 17.61 -14.64 9.69
N GLN A 227 16.76 -13.93 8.96
CA GLN A 227 16.97 -12.53 8.60
C GLN A 227 16.18 -11.65 9.58
N PRO A 228 16.81 -10.66 10.23
CA PRO A 228 16.12 -9.86 11.24
C PRO A 228 15.31 -8.74 10.58
N ASP A 229 14.18 -8.42 11.18
CA ASP A 229 13.43 -7.19 10.92
C ASP A 229 13.00 -6.52 12.23
N TYR A 230 12.52 -5.28 12.11
CA TYR A 230 12.29 -4.43 13.27
C TYR A 230 10.95 -3.72 13.18
N ILE A 231 10.27 -3.67 14.33
CA ILE A 231 9.09 -2.84 14.51
C ILE A 231 9.37 -1.90 15.68
N SER A 232 9.06 -0.61 15.50
CA SER A 232 9.02 0.35 16.59
C SER A 232 7.64 0.96 16.74
N PHE A 233 7.26 1.26 17.98
CA PHE A 233 6.02 1.95 18.33
C PHE A 233 6.32 3.19 19.16
N ASN A 234 5.88 4.35 18.67
CA ASN A 234 6.20 5.65 19.25
C ASN A 234 7.71 5.87 19.48
N GLY A 235 8.54 5.32 18.58
CA GLY A 235 10.00 5.39 18.61
C GLY A 235 10.67 4.43 19.60
N ALA A 236 9.93 3.53 20.23
CA ALA A 236 10.48 2.45 21.05
C ALA A 236 10.45 1.13 20.28
N ASP A 237 11.57 0.40 20.27
CA ASP A 237 11.67 -0.92 19.64
C ASP A 237 10.77 -1.94 20.34
N LEU A 238 10.10 -2.76 19.54
CA LEU A 238 9.30 -3.90 19.97
C LEU A 238 10.05 -5.21 19.68
N GLY A 239 9.63 -6.29 20.33
CA GLY A 239 10.22 -7.62 20.14
C GLY A 239 11.05 -8.09 21.31
N SER A 240 11.87 -9.10 21.05
CA SER A 240 12.78 -9.69 22.04
C SER A 240 14.23 -9.37 21.67
N PRO A 241 15.09 -9.04 22.65
CA PRO A 241 16.47 -8.72 22.37
C PRO A 241 17.17 -9.97 21.83
N LEU A 242 17.86 -9.85 20.69
CA LEU A 242 18.73 -10.89 20.18
C LEU A 242 19.80 -11.22 21.24
N SER A 243 19.99 -12.51 21.51
CA SER A 243 21.12 -12.96 22.33
C SER A 243 22.43 -12.71 21.56
N SER A 244 22.97 -11.51 21.65
CA SER A 244 24.24 -11.16 21.00
C SER A 244 25.40 -11.76 21.79
N GLY A 245 26.29 -12.47 21.09
CA GLY A 245 27.59 -12.90 21.61
C GLY A 245 28.65 -11.79 21.67
N GLY A 246 28.26 -10.51 21.60
CA GLY A 246 29.17 -9.36 21.47
C GLY A 246 28.69 -8.09 22.20
N ASP A 247 29.62 -7.16 22.46
CA ASP A 247 29.47 -5.97 23.31
C ASP A 247 28.65 -4.79 22.69
N GLY A 248 27.75 -5.06 21.74
CA GLY A 248 26.84 -4.05 21.13
C GLY A 248 25.42 -4.08 21.72
N PRO A 249 24.58 -3.04 21.52
CA PRO A 249 23.16 -3.14 21.86
C PRO A 249 22.55 -4.31 21.08
N SER A 250 21.90 -5.25 21.79
CA SER A 250 21.14 -6.33 21.17
C SER A 250 19.99 -5.73 20.37
N PRO A 251 19.94 -5.91 19.04
CA PRO A 251 18.77 -5.53 18.26
C PRO A 251 17.55 -6.30 18.76
N TYR A 252 16.36 -5.68 18.73
CA TYR A 252 15.12 -6.38 19.04
C TYR A 252 14.54 -6.92 17.74
N ASP A 253 14.68 -8.21 17.53
CA ASP A 253 14.19 -8.87 16.33
C ASP A 253 12.74 -9.31 16.54
N VAL A 254 11.94 -9.21 15.49
CA VAL A 254 10.53 -9.62 15.48
C VAL A 254 10.22 -10.64 14.37
N SER A 255 11.19 -10.96 13.50
CA SER A 255 11.04 -11.98 12.43
C SER A 255 11.92 -13.19 12.68
N ASN A 256 11.29 -14.34 12.56
CA ASN A 256 11.98 -15.63 12.52
C ASN A 256 11.11 -16.70 11.83
N GLU A 257 10.08 -16.29 11.08
CA GLU A 257 9.01 -17.15 10.57
C GLU A 257 8.27 -17.94 11.68
N ILE A 258 8.14 -17.36 12.88
CA ILE A 258 7.41 -17.94 14.01
C ILE A 258 6.46 -16.88 14.57
N SER A 259 5.22 -16.91 14.12
CA SER A 259 4.18 -16.01 14.62
C SER A 259 3.93 -16.18 16.13
N PHE A 260 3.67 -15.07 16.81
CA PHE A 260 3.30 -14.97 18.22
C PHE A 260 4.41 -15.35 19.20
N ASP A 261 5.65 -15.01 18.88
CA ASP A 261 6.80 -15.28 19.74
C ASP A 261 7.61 -14.02 20.09
N ALA A 262 7.31 -12.86 19.49
CA ALA A 262 8.14 -11.67 19.63
C ALA A 262 8.17 -11.11 21.06
N THR A 263 7.19 -11.45 21.91
CA THR A 263 7.17 -11.10 23.35
C THR A 263 7.65 -12.25 24.27
N GLY A 264 8.19 -13.32 23.67
CA GLY A 264 8.66 -14.54 24.32
C GLY A 264 7.63 -15.67 24.28
N GLY A 265 8.12 -16.91 24.12
CA GLY A 265 7.28 -18.10 23.98
C GLY A 265 7.84 -19.04 22.90
N ASP A 266 7.13 -20.13 22.62
CA ASP A 266 7.50 -21.06 21.54
C ASP A 266 6.89 -20.65 20.18
N GLY A 267 5.90 -19.74 20.18
CA GLY A 267 5.16 -19.28 19.00
C GLY A 267 4.54 -20.40 18.15
N THR A 268 4.25 -20.08 16.89
CA THR A 268 3.79 -21.03 15.87
C THR A 268 4.58 -20.86 14.58
N PRO A 269 5.28 -21.90 14.08
CA PRO A 269 5.98 -21.83 12.80
C PRO A 269 5.04 -21.41 11.67
N SER A 270 5.42 -20.35 10.97
CA SER A 270 4.57 -19.60 10.04
C SER A 270 5.32 -19.16 8.79
N ARG A 271 6.24 -19.99 8.29
CA ARG A 271 7.04 -19.79 7.06
C ARG A 271 6.57 -18.67 6.11
N TYR A 272 7.42 -17.67 5.90
CA TYR A 272 7.16 -16.44 5.15
C TYR A 272 6.13 -15.47 5.74
N VAL A 273 5.78 -15.61 7.01
CA VAL A 273 4.80 -14.75 7.68
C VAL A 273 5.19 -14.57 9.13
N ASP A 274 5.14 -13.33 9.60
CA ASP A 274 5.17 -13.01 11.03
C ASP A 274 3.89 -12.26 11.41
N CYS A 275 3.22 -12.76 12.44
CA CYS A 275 2.05 -12.14 13.01
C CYS A 275 2.26 -12.00 14.51
N GLU A 276 2.57 -10.79 14.93
CA GLU A 276 3.00 -10.50 16.29
C GLU A 276 1.99 -9.68 17.05
N VAL A 277 1.97 -9.86 18.37
CA VAL A 277 1.12 -9.12 19.30
C VAL A 277 2.00 -8.55 20.39
N PHE A 278 1.93 -7.24 20.57
CA PHE A 278 2.73 -6.48 21.53
C PHE A 278 1.85 -5.80 22.56
N ASP A 279 2.26 -5.82 23.83
CA ASP A 279 1.73 -4.91 24.84
C ASP A 279 2.39 -3.54 24.67
N VAL A 280 1.58 -2.54 24.31
CA VAL A 280 2.02 -1.16 24.09
C VAL A 280 1.42 -0.19 25.11
N THR A 281 0.82 -0.71 26.19
CA THR A 281 0.12 0.07 27.23
C THR A 281 1.00 1.20 27.77
N GLY A 282 2.28 0.91 28.04
CA GLY A 282 3.23 1.88 28.60
C GLY A 282 3.67 2.99 27.63
N ALA A 283 3.50 2.79 26.33
CA ALA A 283 3.90 3.72 25.28
C ALA A 283 2.70 4.39 24.58
N PHE A 284 1.47 4.02 24.94
CA PHE A 284 0.25 4.50 24.30
C PHE A 284 0.02 6.00 24.52
N GLY A 285 -0.15 6.73 23.41
CA GLY A 285 -0.37 8.17 23.35
C GLY A 285 -1.68 8.55 22.66
N THR A 286 -1.91 9.85 22.48
CA THR A 286 -3.07 10.38 21.71
C THR A 286 -2.90 10.20 20.20
N THR A 287 -1.65 10.19 19.76
CA THR A 287 -1.23 9.82 18.42
C THR A 287 -0.19 8.74 18.58
N ASN A 288 -0.36 7.63 17.86
CA ASN A 288 0.50 6.46 17.95
C ASN A 288 1.05 6.15 16.57
N THR A 289 2.36 5.98 16.45
CA THR A 289 3.02 5.65 15.19
C THR A 289 3.69 4.30 15.31
N VAL A 290 3.37 3.40 14.38
CA VAL A 290 4.12 2.16 14.16
C VAL A 290 5.04 2.36 12.95
N THR A 291 6.28 1.90 13.07
CA THR A 291 7.26 1.90 11.99
C THR A 291 7.79 0.50 11.80
N PHE A 292 7.78 0.04 10.56
CA PHE A 292 8.35 -1.21 10.11
C PHE A 292 9.68 -0.91 9.43
N GLU A 293 10.71 -1.70 9.73
CA GLU A 293 12.03 -1.59 9.13
C GLU A 293 12.50 -2.96 8.66
N ARG A 294 12.91 -3.06 7.40
CA ARG A 294 13.47 -4.29 6.80
C ARG A 294 14.77 -4.73 7.47
N GLY A 295 15.51 -3.78 8.03
CA GLY A 295 16.84 -4.03 8.57
C GLY A 295 17.48 -2.78 9.16
N ARG A 296 18.63 -2.96 9.81
CA ARG A 296 19.45 -1.88 10.37
C ARG A 296 20.92 -2.17 10.14
N ASP A 297 21.71 -1.17 9.74
CA ASP A 297 23.17 -1.27 9.65
C ASP A 297 23.77 -1.40 11.06
N LEU A 298 24.00 -2.64 11.50
CA LEU A 298 24.49 -2.98 12.84
C LEU A 298 26.02 -2.88 12.93
N THR A 299 26.71 -3.05 11.81
CA THR A 299 28.17 -3.02 11.71
C THR A 299 28.72 -1.62 11.44
N GLY A 300 27.88 -0.69 10.99
CA GLY A 300 28.21 0.69 10.66
C GLY A 300 29.00 0.83 9.36
N ASP A 301 28.88 -0.14 8.45
CA ASP A 301 29.61 -0.15 7.18
C ASP A 301 28.82 0.48 6.02
N GLY A 302 27.58 0.89 6.27
CA GLY A 302 26.66 1.49 5.33
C GLY A 302 25.84 0.49 4.51
N ALA A 303 26.06 -0.82 4.69
CA ALA A 303 25.26 -1.88 4.12
C ALA A 303 24.29 -2.46 5.16
N MET A 304 23.28 -3.20 4.68
CA MET A 304 22.45 -4.02 5.54
C MET A 304 22.41 -5.41 4.92
N ASP A 305 23.41 -6.21 5.28
CA ASP A 305 23.64 -7.51 4.66
C ASP A 305 22.52 -8.51 5.02
N THR A 306 22.00 -9.19 4.01
CA THR A 306 20.94 -10.21 4.17
C THR A 306 21.51 -11.63 4.25
N THR A 307 22.83 -11.76 4.12
CA THR A 307 23.57 -13.02 4.22
C THR A 307 24.95 -12.76 4.81
N GLY A 308 25.54 -13.75 5.48
CA GLY A 308 26.92 -13.65 5.98
C GLY A 308 27.04 -14.02 7.45
N ASP A 309 28.12 -13.55 8.08
CA ASP A 309 28.41 -13.81 9.50
C ASP A 309 27.57 -12.92 10.43
N VAL A 310 27.23 -11.71 9.99
CA VAL A 310 26.28 -10.81 10.64
C VAL A 310 25.18 -10.53 9.61
N ILE A 311 23.96 -10.92 9.92
CA ILE A 311 22.79 -10.67 9.10
C ILE A 311 22.05 -9.49 9.74
N GLU A 312 21.76 -8.46 8.94
CA GLU A 312 21.33 -7.14 9.39
C GLU A 312 19.94 -6.76 8.87
N ALA A 313 19.47 -7.46 7.84
CA ALA A 313 18.19 -7.19 7.18
C ALA A 313 17.58 -8.43 6.52
N GLU A 314 16.28 -8.33 6.26
CA GLU A 314 15.49 -9.16 5.36
C GLU A 314 15.67 -8.78 3.89
N ASP A 315 15.66 -9.72 2.95
CA ASP A 315 15.73 -9.40 1.51
C ASP A 315 14.59 -8.45 1.07
N TYR A 316 13.37 -8.76 1.48
CA TYR A 316 12.18 -7.93 1.34
C TYR A 316 11.10 -8.40 2.33
N ILE A 317 10.26 -7.48 2.79
CA ILE A 317 9.11 -7.77 3.66
C ILE A 317 7.91 -6.89 3.28
N HIS A 318 6.72 -7.43 3.56
CA HIS A 318 5.47 -6.76 3.27
C HIS A 318 4.64 -6.54 4.54
N PRO A 319 4.76 -5.37 5.20
CA PRO A 319 3.76 -4.92 6.17
C PRO A 319 2.39 -4.76 5.49
N VAL A 320 1.44 -5.61 5.85
CA VAL A 320 0.10 -5.65 5.23
C VAL A 320 -1.04 -5.29 6.17
N CYS A 321 -0.85 -5.45 7.48
CA CYS A 321 -1.86 -5.07 8.47
C CYS A 321 -1.24 -4.65 9.80
N ALA A 322 -1.83 -3.64 10.43
CA ALA A 322 -1.54 -3.24 11.80
C ALA A 322 -2.85 -2.89 12.53
N ILE A 323 -3.07 -3.48 13.70
CA ILE A 323 -4.29 -3.32 14.51
C ILE A 323 -3.86 -2.78 15.86
N LEU A 324 -4.34 -1.60 16.22
CA LEU A 324 -4.13 -1.01 17.54
C LEU A 324 -5.44 -1.10 18.32
N THR A 325 -5.38 -1.57 19.55
CA THR A 325 -6.51 -1.61 20.49
C THR A 325 -6.13 -0.92 21.80
N ALA A 326 -7.13 -0.30 22.44
CA ALA A 326 -6.98 0.28 23.78
C ALA A 326 -8.26 0.06 24.58
N GLU A 327 -8.14 -0.71 25.66
CA GLU A 327 -9.23 -1.06 26.56
C GLU A 327 -9.36 -0.05 27.70
N ARG A 328 -10.61 0.18 28.12
CA ARG A 328 -10.96 1.01 29.28
C ARG A 328 -12.14 0.41 30.02
N ASP A 329 -12.14 0.53 31.34
CA ASP A 329 -13.30 0.20 32.16
C ASP A 329 -14.50 1.12 31.85
N GLY A 330 -15.70 0.56 31.78
CA GLY A 330 -16.96 1.30 31.69
C GLY A 330 -17.81 0.95 30.47
N THR A 331 -18.65 1.89 30.07
CA THR A 331 -19.56 1.77 28.92
C THR A 331 -19.14 2.74 27.83
N ALA A 332 -19.43 2.39 26.59
CA ALA A 332 -19.11 3.24 25.46
C ALA A 332 -19.89 4.55 25.53
N GLY A 333 -19.27 5.61 25.00
CA GLY A 333 -19.96 6.87 24.81
C GLY A 333 -20.91 6.82 23.62
N GLY A 334 -21.35 7.99 23.18
CA GLY A 334 -21.93 8.14 21.83
C GLY A 334 -20.84 8.13 20.75
N PRO A 335 -21.24 8.33 19.48
CA PRO A 335 -20.29 8.54 18.39
C PRO A 335 -19.44 9.79 18.66
N VAL A 336 -18.21 9.78 18.15
CA VAL A 336 -17.29 10.92 18.21
C VAL A 336 -16.72 11.16 16.82
N PHE A 337 -17.28 12.15 16.16
CA PHE A 337 -16.95 12.48 14.78
C PHE A 337 -15.74 13.40 14.69
N VAL A 338 -14.92 13.18 13.66
CA VAL A 338 -13.88 14.09 13.19
C VAL A 338 -14.07 14.24 11.69
N ALA A 339 -14.07 15.49 11.21
CA ALA A 339 -14.11 15.79 9.79
C ALA A 339 -12.68 16.09 9.30
N GLU A 340 -12.22 15.36 8.30
CA GLU A 340 -10.92 15.63 7.67
C GLU A 340 -10.96 16.93 6.85
N GLU A 341 -9.78 17.43 6.50
CA GLU A 341 -9.67 18.59 5.62
C GLU A 341 -10.33 18.28 4.26
N PRO A 342 -11.27 19.12 3.77
CA PRO A 342 -11.98 18.85 2.53
C PRO A 342 -11.07 18.93 1.30
N VAL A 343 -11.28 18.03 0.34
CA VAL A 343 -10.57 18.00 -0.95
C VAL A 343 -11.53 18.46 -2.05
N ALA A 344 -11.17 19.54 -2.75
CA ALA A 344 -11.95 20.08 -3.85
C ALA A 344 -11.48 19.54 -5.21
N GLU A 345 -12.42 19.09 -6.03
CA GLU A 345 -12.20 18.67 -7.40
C GLU A 345 -12.94 19.58 -8.37
N ASN A 346 -12.35 19.75 -9.55
CA ASN A 346 -12.94 20.53 -10.64
C ASN A 346 -13.35 21.96 -10.24
N ALA A 347 -12.69 22.54 -9.23
CA ALA A 347 -12.95 23.88 -8.72
C ALA A 347 -12.41 24.96 -9.66
N TYR A 348 -13.08 25.11 -10.81
CA TYR A 348 -12.72 26.03 -11.89
C TYR A 348 -13.87 27.00 -12.17
N ASP A 349 -13.55 28.22 -12.59
CA ASP A 349 -14.52 29.29 -12.80
C ASP A 349 -15.63 28.88 -13.79
N GLY A 350 -16.87 28.88 -13.29
CA GLY A 350 -18.06 28.54 -14.06
C GLY A 350 -18.31 27.04 -14.24
N GLU A 351 -17.44 26.17 -13.72
CA GLU A 351 -17.62 24.72 -13.75
C GLU A 351 -18.35 24.22 -12.48
N GLU A 352 -18.82 22.98 -12.54
CA GLU A 352 -19.32 22.27 -11.37
C GLU A 352 -18.13 21.68 -10.61
N ALA A 353 -17.92 22.20 -9.40
CA ALA A 353 -16.92 21.72 -8.47
C ALA A 353 -17.54 20.71 -7.50
N MET A 354 -16.70 19.88 -6.89
CA MET A 354 -17.10 18.87 -5.93
C MET A 354 -16.15 18.88 -4.73
N ALA A 355 -16.66 18.80 -3.51
CA ALA A 355 -15.86 18.73 -2.30
C ALA A 355 -16.09 17.37 -1.69
N ARG A 356 -15.02 16.59 -1.58
CA ARG A 356 -14.99 15.37 -0.77
C ARG A 356 -14.67 15.73 0.67
N VAL A 357 -15.40 15.12 1.59
CA VAL A 357 -15.18 15.24 3.03
C VAL A 357 -15.24 13.85 3.64
N THR A 358 -14.10 13.37 4.13
CA THR A 358 -14.05 12.15 4.95
C THR A 358 -14.46 12.49 6.37
N VAL A 359 -15.40 11.72 6.91
CA VAL A 359 -15.86 11.79 8.29
C VAL A 359 -15.48 10.49 8.99
N ARG A 360 -14.70 10.60 10.06
CA ARG A 360 -14.31 9.46 10.91
C ARG A 360 -15.11 9.46 12.20
N ASN A 361 -15.56 8.29 12.64
CA ASN A 361 -16.12 8.06 13.97
C ASN A 361 -15.14 7.27 14.83
N TYR A 362 -14.57 7.93 15.85
CA TYR A 362 -13.69 7.30 16.84
C TYR A 362 -14.43 6.82 18.10
N GLY A 363 -15.75 7.01 18.15
CA GLY A 363 -16.60 6.57 19.25
C GLY A 363 -17.42 5.33 18.88
N PHE A 364 -18.49 5.11 19.64
CA PHE A 364 -19.38 3.97 19.40
C PHE A 364 -20.09 4.11 18.04
N PHE A 365 -20.32 2.98 17.35
CA PHE A 365 -21.04 2.97 16.09
C PHE A 365 -22.49 3.48 16.26
N SER A 366 -22.94 4.29 15.29
CA SER A 366 -24.31 4.78 15.22
C SER A 366 -24.81 4.64 13.79
N ALA A 367 -25.98 4.02 13.61
CA ALA A 367 -26.64 3.92 12.32
C ALA A 367 -27.38 5.21 11.92
N ASP A 368 -27.53 6.17 12.84
CA ASP A 368 -28.12 7.47 12.54
C ASP A 368 -27.22 8.24 11.56
N PRO A 369 -27.78 8.82 10.49
CA PRO A 369 -26.98 9.56 9.52
C PRO A 369 -26.44 10.87 10.11
N VAL A 370 -25.40 11.41 9.48
CA VAL A 370 -24.82 12.71 9.80
C VAL A 370 -25.02 13.68 8.64
N GLN A 371 -25.29 14.94 8.96
CA GLN A 371 -25.39 16.01 7.97
C GLN A 371 -24.00 16.64 7.80
N VAL A 372 -23.45 16.56 6.59
CA VAL A 372 -22.24 17.28 6.20
C VAL A 372 -22.64 18.54 5.44
N THR A 373 -22.07 19.68 5.78
CA THR A 373 -22.28 20.95 5.08
C THR A 373 -20.93 21.53 4.69
N VAL A 374 -20.71 21.77 3.40
CA VAL A 374 -19.49 22.39 2.90
C VAL A 374 -19.65 23.91 2.89
N LEU A 375 -18.62 24.62 3.34
CA LEU A 375 -18.61 26.08 3.49
C LEU A 375 -17.46 26.71 2.71
N LEU A 376 -17.76 27.81 2.02
CA LEU A 376 -16.77 28.75 1.48
C LEU A 376 -16.87 30.07 2.27
N ASP A 377 -15.77 30.50 2.89
CA ASP A 377 -15.72 31.68 3.77
C ASP A 377 -16.79 31.65 4.88
N GLY A 378 -17.07 30.46 5.41
CA GLY A 378 -18.12 30.23 6.41
C GLY A 378 -19.55 30.30 5.87
N THR A 379 -19.75 30.43 4.55
CA THR A 379 -21.06 30.39 3.90
C THR A 379 -21.32 29.00 3.33
N PRO A 380 -22.43 28.33 3.71
CA PRO A 380 -22.81 27.03 3.13
C PRO A 380 -22.97 27.11 1.61
N VAL A 381 -22.34 26.18 0.88
CA VAL A 381 -22.50 26.03 -0.57
C VAL A 381 -23.32 24.80 -0.95
N GLY A 382 -23.41 23.83 -0.05
CA GLY A 382 -24.21 22.63 -0.20
C GLY A 382 -24.11 21.74 1.03
N GLU A 383 -24.95 20.71 1.06
CA GLU A 383 -25.03 19.77 2.16
C GLU A 383 -25.38 18.37 1.65
N GLU A 384 -24.92 17.34 2.35
CA GLU A 384 -25.25 15.94 2.09
C GLU A 384 -25.45 15.19 3.41
N GLU A 385 -26.48 14.36 3.45
CA GLU A 385 -26.71 13.43 4.56
C GLU A 385 -26.05 12.10 4.22
N ILE A 386 -25.11 11.64 5.05
CA ILE A 386 -24.37 10.40 4.84
C ILE A 386 -24.55 9.43 6.01
N ALA A 387 -24.43 8.14 5.72
CA ALA A 387 -24.24 7.11 6.74
C ALA A 387 -22.74 6.93 7.00
N ILE A 388 -22.36 6.79 8.28
CA ILE A 388 -21.02 6.34 8.65
C ILE A 388 -21.07 4.83 8.80
N GLY A 389 -20.19 4.10 8.11
CA GLY A 389 -20.17 2.65 8.14
C GLY A 389 -19.81 2.09 9.53
N PRO A 390 -20.03 0.78 9.76
CA PRO A 390 -19.54 0.09 10.96
C PRO A 390 -18.01 0.08 11.09
N ASP A 391 -17.29 0.35 10.00
CA ASP A 391 -15.85 0.64 9.96
C ASP A 391 -15.50 2.03 10.52
N GLY A 392 -16.50 2.85 10.85
CA GLY A 392 -16.30 4.20 11.39
C GLY A 392 -15.85 5.22 10.36
N ILE A 393 -16.04 4.96 9.05
CA ILE A 393 -15.70 5.89 7.97
C ILE A 393 -16.96 6.20 7.15
N GLY A 394 -17.11 7.46 6.74
CA GLY A 394 -18.07 7.87 5.73
C GLY A 394 -17.50 9.01 4.89
N GLU A 395 -17.94 9.11 3.64
CA GLU A 395 -17.51 10.14 2.71
C GLU A 395 -18.73 10.92 2.21
N ALA A 396 -18.67 12.24 2.28
CA ALA A 396 -19.61 13.13 1.62
C ALA A 396 -18.97 13.75 0.38
N SER A 397 -19.79 13.95 -0.66
CA SER A 397 -19.45 14.56 -1.93
C SER A 397 -20.47 15.67 -2.26
N VAL A 398 -20.08 16.91 -1.96
CA VAL A 398 -20.96 18.08 -2.12
C VAL A 398 -20.54 18.89 -3.34
N SER A 399 -21.43 19.02 -4.33
CA SER A 399 -21.19 19.81 -5.53
C SER A 399 -21.67 21.25 -5.41
N TRP A 400 -20.95 22.19 -6.04
CA TRP A 400 -21.38 23.58 -6.19
C TRP A 400 -20.91 24.17 -7.52
N THR A 401 -21.54 25.25 -7.97
CA THR A 401 -21.03 26.02 -9.12
C THR A 401 -19.90 26.94 -8.66
N ALA A 402 -18.69 26.67 -9.14
CA ALA A 402 -17.50 27.41 -8.77
C ALA A 402 -17.47 28.80 -9.42
N SER A 403 -17.02 29.79 -8.64
CA SER A 403 -16.81 31.17 -9.08
C SER A 403 -15.40 31.60 -8.73
N SER A 404 -14.77 32.38 -9.61
CA SER A 404 -13.43 32.90 -9.39
C SER A 404 -13.28 33.60 -8.05
N GLY A 405 -12.21 33.28 -7.32
CA GLY A 405 -11.90 33.85 -6.01
C GLY A 405 -10.92 33.00 -5.23
N THR A 406 -10.53 33.51 -4.06
CA THR A 406 -9.79 32.73 -3.06
C THR A 406 -10.69 32.61 -1.84
N TYR A 407 -10.94 31.38 -1.39
CA TYR A 407 -11.90 31.05 -0.35
C TYR A 407 -11.24 30.23 0.76
N ALA A 408 -11.79 30.35 1.97
CA ALA A 408 -11.58 29.41 3.05
C ALA A 408 -12.60 28.26 2.90
N LEU A 409 -12.14 27.09 2.44
CA LEU A 409 -12.92 25.86 2.32
C LEU A 409 -12.90 25.10 3.66
N SER A 410 -14.07 24.68 4.13
CA SER A 410 -14.23 23.84 5.32
C SER A 410 -15.54 23.05 5.25
N ALA A 411 -15.74 22.12 6.17
CA ALA A 411 -16.99 21.39 6.34
C ALA A 411 -17.42 21.38 7.81
N THR A 412 -18.73 21.40 8.05
CA THR A 412 -19.32 21.08 9.36
C THR A 412 -20.02 19.75 9.28
N VAL A 413 -19.88 18.93 10.31
CA VAL A 413 -20.58 17.66 10.48
C VAL A 413 -21.47 17.74 11.71
N GLU A 414 -22.76 17.58 11.52
CA GLU A 414 -23.77 17.54 12.58
C GLU A 414 -24.33 16.12 12.73
N GLY A 415 -24.20 15.55 13.93
CA GLY A 415 -24.65 14.20 14.23
C GLY A 415 -24.35 13.79 15.67
N GLY A 416 -25.07 12.80 16.20
CA GLY A 416 -24.81 12.29 17.56
C GLY A 416 -24.94 13.33 18.68
N GLY A 417 -25.69 14.41 18.44
CA GLY A 417 -25.83 15.53 19.38
C GLY A 417 -24.63 16.49 19.44
N SER A 418 -23.68 16.38 18.50
CA SER A 418 -22.50 17.24 18.40
C SER A 418 -22.38 17.87 17.01
N VAL A 419 -21.68 19.00 16.94
CA VAL A 419 -21.27 19.64 15.69
C VAL A 419 -19.76 19.77 15.71
N VAL A 420 -19.09 19.24 14.68
CA VAL A 420 -17.65 19.37 14.50
C VAL A 420 -17.35 20.12 13.20
N THR A 421 -16.20 20.77 13.13
CA THR A 421 -15.75 21.51 11.94
C THR A 421 -14.40 20.98 11.51
N SER A 422 -14.24 20.76 10.21
CA SER A 422 -12.96 20.36 9.63
C SER A 422 -11.88 21.44 9.81
N PRO A 423 -10.60 21.11 9.62
CA PRO A 423 -9.59 22.10 9.28
C PRO A 423 -10.01 22.96 8.09
N VAL A 424 -9.53 24.21 8.07
CA VAL A 424 -9.80 25.17 6.99
C VAL A 424 -8.68 25.10 5.96
N LYS A 425 -9.04 24.84 4.70
CA LYS A 425 -8.12 24.85 3.55
C LYS A 425 -8.29 26.13 2.75
N THR A 426 -7.20 26.70 2.25
CA THR A 426 -7.28 27.79 1.26
C THR A 426 -7.53 27.19 -0.12
N LEU A 427 -8.54 27.68 -0.83
CA LEU A 427 -8.90 27.24 -2.18
C LEU A 427 -8.95 28.43 -3.14
N THR A 428 -8.10 28.42 -4.16
CA THR A 428 -8.12 29.38 -5.26
C THR A 428 -8.84 28.80 -6.48
N ILE A 429 -9.85 29.52 -6.94
CA ILE A 429 -10.67 29.20 -8.11
C ILE A 429 -10.43 30.28 -9.17
N GLY A 430 -10.14 29.86 -10.40
CA GLY A 430 -9.93 30.71 -11.56
C GLY A 430 -10.03 29.88 -12.85
N THR A 431 -9.16 30.12 -13.83
CA THR A 431 -9.17 29.33 -15.07
C THR A 431 -8.68 27.90 -14.85
N LEU A 432 -8.96 27.01 -15.81
CA LEU A 432 -8.42 25.65 -15.82
C LEU A 432 -6.92 25.63 -15.49
N PRO A 433 -6.46 24.62 -14.72
CA PRO A 433 -5.05 24.33 -14.51
C PRO A 433 -4.28 24.20 -15.83
N ASP A 434 -2.97 24.40 -15.72
CA ASP A 434 -2.00 24.18 -16.80
C ASP A 434 -0.75 23.59 -16.16
N LEU A 435 -0.79 22.29 -15.86
CA LEU A 435 0.32 21.61 -15.22
C LEU A 435 1.45 21.42 -16.22
N SER A 436 2.66 21.65 -15.73
CA SER A 436 3.88 21.37 -16.46
C SER A 436 4.90 20.80 -15.51
N VAL A 437 5.74 19.92 -16.04
CA VAL A 437 6.72 19.21 -15.22
C VAL A 437 8.14 19.49 -15.69
N GLN A 438 9.05 19.61 -14.74
CA GLN A 438 10.47 19.71 -14.97
C GLN A 438 11.20 18.77 -14.01
N ALA A 439 12.27 18.16 -14.50
CA ALA A 439 13.21 17.44 -13.67
C ALA A 439 14.53 18.21 -13.62
N ALA A 440 15.20 18.24 -12.47
CA ALA A 440 16.57 18.75 -12.35
C ALA A 440 17.57 17.59 -12.21
N GLN A 441 18.87 17.93 -12.17
CA GLN A 441 19.92 16.92 -12.04
C GLN A 441 19.70 16.08 -10.78
N PRO A 442 19.73 14.73 -10.90
CA PRO A 442 19.68 13.83 -9.76
C PRO A 442 20.85 14.09 -8.81
N VAL A 443 20.59 13.93 -7.52
CA VAL A 443 21.59 14.06 -6.46
C VAL A 443 21.75 12.72 -5.79
N ARG A 444 22.99 12.26 -5.61
CA ARG A 444 23.27 11.00 -4.90
C ARG A 444 22.93 11.16 -3.42
N ALA A 445 22.18 10.22 -2.85
CA ALA A 445 21.69 10.30 -1.48
C ALA A 445 22.82 10.30 -0.44
N ASP A 446 23.97 9.69 -0.75
CA ASP A 446 25.15 9.54 0.12
C ASP A 446 26.13 10.75 0.09
N ALA A 447 25.83 11.82 -0.64
CA ALA A 447 26.74 12.95 -0.83
C ALA A 447 27.05 13.76 0.45
N SER A 448 26.48 13.40 1.61
CA SER A 448 26.88 13.89 2.94
C SER A 448 27.96 13.06 3.65
N GLY A 449 28.52 11.99 3.07
CA GLY A 449 29.70 11.33 3.65
C GLY A 449 30.03 9.97 3.05
N THR A 450 31.24 9.88 2.47
CA THR A 450 32.00 8.68 2.08
C THR A 450 31.27 7.64 1.21
N ALA A 451 31.65 7.60 -0.07
CA ALA A 451 31.18 6.62 -1.03
C ALA A 451 31.42 5.17 -0.55
N PRO A 452 30.43 4.27 -0.64
CA PRO A 452 30.64 2.85 -0.37
C PRO A 452 31.55 2.23 -1.44
N GLU A 453 32.44 1.33 -1.01
CA GLU A 453 33.25 0.51 -1.93
C GLU A 453 32.36 -0.46 -2.69
N ALA A 454 32.66 -0.66 -3.98
CA ALA A 454 31.94 -1.57 -4.85
C ALA A 454 32.00 -3.01 -4.31
N THR A 455 30.90 -3.50 -3.74
CA THR A 455 30.71 -4.90 -3.39
C THR A 455 30.28 -5.67 -4.63
N THR A 456 31.10 -6.65 -5.02
CA THR A 456 30.78 -7.56 -6.11
C THR A 456 29.78 -8.59 -5.61
N SER A 457 28.50 -8.44 -5.93
CA SER A 457 27.51 -9.50 -5.70
C SER A 457 27.89 -10.74 -6.54
N PRO A 458 27.74 -11.96 -6.00
CA PRO A 458 27.96 -13.18 -6.76
C PRO A 458 26.88 -13.32 -7.84
N ALA A 459 27.30 -13.35 -9.11
CA ALA A 459 26.42 -13.52 -10.26
C ALA A 459 25.52 -14.77 -10.14
N PRO A 460 24.26 -14.74 -10.65
CA PRO A 460 23.33 -15.86 -10.60
C PRO A 460 23.72 -16.91 -11.64
N LEU A 461 24.75 -17.70 -11.34
CA LEU A 461 25.26 -18.75 -12.24
C LEU A 461 24.53 -20.09 -12.09
N LEU A 462 23.61 -20.24 -11.12
CA LEU A 462 22.94 -21.51 -10.83
C LEU A 462 21.63 -21.74 -11.59
N SER A 463 20.87 -20.68 -11.90
CA SER A 463 19.60 -20.77 -12.64
C SER A 463 19.79 -21.00 -14.15
N ALA A 464 20.91 -20.53 -14.72
CA ALA A 464 21.27 -20.79 -16.12
C ALA A 464 21.77 -22.23 -16.38
N LEU A 465 22.40 -22.87 -15.39
CA LEU A 465 22.94 -24.24 -15.53
C LEU A 465 21.86 -25.34 -15.40
N LEU A 466 20.78 -25.08 -14.66
CA LEU A 466 19.66 -26.01 -14.53
C LEU A 466 18.79 -26.06 -15.81
N GLY A 467 18.63 -24.94 -16.53
CA GLY A 467 17.92 -24.90 -17.82
C GLY A 467 18.64 -25.65 -18.95
N ILE A 468 19.97 -25.57 -19.00
CA ILE A 468 20.78 -26.28 -20.01
C ILE A 468 20.83 -27.79 -19.73
N GLY A 469 20.81 -28.19 -18.45
CA GLY A 469 20.76 -29.60 -18.05
C GLY A 469 19.46 -30.31 -18.45
N CYS A 470 18.31 -29.63 -18.31
CA CYS A 470 17.01 -30.18 -18.67
C CYS A 470 16.80 -30.30 -20.20
N ALA A 471 17.32 -29.35 -20.98
CA ALA A 471 17.29 -29.43 -22.45
C ALA A 471 18.22 -30.54 -22.99
N GLY A 472 19.38 -30.75 -22.37
CA GLY A 472 20.31 -31.82 -22.71
C GLY A 472 19.77 -33.23 -22.42
N ALA A 473 19.02 -33.40 -21.32
CA ALA A 473 18.41 -34.68 -20.97
C ALA A 473 17.26 -35.08 -21.90
N ALA A 474 16.51 -34.12 -22.46
CA ALA A 474 15.45 -34.37 -23.44
C ALA A 474 16.02 -34.78 -24.81
N LEU A 475 17.15 -34.20 -25.23
CA LEU A 475 17.86 -34.55 -26.47
C LEU A 475 18.48 -35.95 -26.45
N LEU A 476 18.85 -36.47 -25.27
CA LEU A 476 19.47 -37.79 -25.12
C LEU A 476 18.47 -38.95 -24.98
N ARG A 477 17.16 -38.69 -24.86
CA ARG A 477 16.12 -39.74 -24.76
C ARG A 477 15.11 -39.78 -25.91
N GLY A 478 15.05 -38.77 -26.79
CA GLY A 478 14.09 -38.69 -27.89
C GLY A 478 14.63 -39.20 -29.23
N ARG A 479 14.29 -40.45 -29.60
CA ARG A 479 14.70 -41.08 -30.86
C ARG A 479 13.76 -40.70 -32.01
N THR A 480 13.68 -39.42 -32.40
CA THR A 480 12.92 -39.00 -33.60
C THR A 480 13.58 -37.84 -34.35
N LYS A 481 13.76 -38.03 -35.66
CA LYS A 481 14.36 -37.08 -36.61
C LYS A 481 13.42 -35.89 -36.86
N ASN A 482 13.49 -34.85 -36.03
CA ASN A 482 12.87 -33.56 -36.34
C ASN A 482 13.96 -32.51 -36.59
N THR A 483 14.43 -32.45 -37.83
CA THR A 483 15.44 -31.51 -38.35
C THR A 483 15.02 -30.04 -38.19
N ILE A 484 13.74 -29.77 -37.94
CA ILE A 484 13.17 -28.42 -37.76
C ILE A 484 13.50 -27.85 -36.36
N ALA A 485 13.51 -28.68 -35.31
CA ALA A 485 13.82 -28.22 -33.95
C ALA A 485 15.30 -27.82 -33.79
N VAL A 486 16.20 -28.54 -34.45
CA VAL A 486 17.64 -28.23 -34.45
C VAL A 486 17.93 -26.93 -35.21
N VAL A 487 17.21 -26.66 -36.30
CA VAL A 487 17.35 -25.41 -37.06
C VAL A 487 16.79 -24.22 -36.28
N LEU A 488 15.71 -24.39 -35.50
CA LEU A 488 15.18 -23.35 -34.62
C LEU A 488 16.11 -23.04 -33.45
N CYS A 489 16.75 -24.03 -32.82
CA CYS A 489 17.74 -23.77 -31.77
C CYS A 489 19.00 -23.05 -32.31
N ILE A 490 19.44 -23.37 -33.53
CA ILE A 490 20.56 -22.67 -34.19
C ILE A 490 20.16 -21.25 -34.61
N ALA A 491 18.91 -21.04 -35.05
CA ALA A 491 18.38 -19.71 -35.36
C ALA A 491 18.26 -18.82 -34.10
N CYS A 492 17.89 -19.39 -32.95
CA CYS A 492 17.89 -18.67 -31.67
C CYS A 492 19.30 -18.33 -31.17
N LEU A 493 20.31 -19.16 -31.46
CA LEU A 493 21.72 -18.88 -31.17
C LEU A 493 22.36 -17.83 -32.11
N LEU A 494 21.77 -17.57 -33.28
CA LEU A 494 22.26 -16.62 -34.28
C LEU A 494 21.55 -15.25 -34.25
N MET A 495 20.57 -15.06 -33.36
CA MET A 495 19.88 -13.78 -33.12
C MET A 495 20.56 -12.90 -32.06
N ILE A 496 21.84 -13.19 -31.76
CA ILE A 496 22.69 -12.27 -30.99
C ILE A 496 23.13 -11.17 -31.95
N PRO A 497 22.86 -9.87 -31.69
CA PRO A 497 23.38 -8.81 -32.52
C PRO A 497 24.91 -8.86 -32.51
N ALA A 498 25.49 -9.19 -33.67
CA ALA A 498 26.92 -9.11 -33.92
C ALA A 498 27.32 -7.63 -33.94
N GLY A 499 27.67 -7.09 -32.77
CA GLY A 499 27.86 -5.65 -32.65
C GLY A 499 28.57 -5.14 -31.41
N GLU A 500 29.36 -5.93 -30.66
CA GLU A 500 30.28 -5.35 -29.68
C GLU A 500 31.66 -6.02 -29.76
N ILE A 501 32.57 -5.28 -30.40
CA ILE A 501 34.00 -5.52 -30.42
C ILE A 501 34.53 -5.20 -29.03
N LEU A 502 35.06 -6.21 -28.33
CA LEU A 502 36.05 -6.13 -27.24
C LEU A 502 36.26 -4.73 -26.63
N ALA A 503 35.28 -4.25 -25.86
CA ALA A 503 35.56 -3.32 -24.79
C ALA A 503 36.04 -4.16 -23.60
N THR A 504 37.19 -3.79 -23.04
CA THR A 504 37.60 -4.22 -21.70
C THR A 504 36.41 -4.14 -20.74
N PRO A 505 36.23 -5.04 -19.76
CA PRO A 505 35.13 -4.92 -18.81
C PRO A 505 35.26 -3.54 -18.16
N ALA A 506 34.36 -2.64 -18.53
CA ALA A 506 34.05 -1.51 -17.67
C ALA A 506 33.61 -2.17 -16.37
N SER A 507 34.25 -1.78 -15.27
CA SER A 507 33.72 -2.01 -13.93
C SER A 507 32.20 -1.89 -14.00
N ALA A 508 31.45 -2.96 -13.68
CA ALA A 508 30.01 -2.82 -13.50
C ALA A 508 29.86 -1.70 -12.47
N ALA A 509 29.29 -0.56 -12.89
CA ALA A 509 29.10 0.54 -11.98
C ALA A 509 28.09 0.04 -10.95
N ALA A 510 28.47 0.06 -9.67
CA ALA A 510 27.57 -0.29 -8.59
C ALA A 510 26.37 0.66 -8.67
N PHE A 511 25.16 0.12 -8.52
CA PHE A 511 23.97 0.95 -8.42
C PHE A 511 24.06 1.85 -7.17
N ALA A 512 23.40 3.00 -7.21
CA ALA A 512 23.35 3.92 -6.10
C ALA A 512 21.97 4.58 -6.00
N GLU A 513 21.62 5.03 -4.81
CA GLU A 513 20.42 5.81 -4.57
C GLU A 513 20.65 7.27 -4.96
N TYR A 514 19.70 7.78 -5.74
CA TYR A 514 19.62 9.16 -6.13
C TYR A 514 18.24 9.70 -5.80
N THR A 515 18.20 10.96 -5.44
CA THR A 515 16.95 11.71 -5.40
C THR A 515 16.84 12.47 -6.71
N LEU A 516 15.71 12.32 -7.41
CA LEU A 516 15.36 13.11 -8.59
C LEU A 516 14.52 14.32 -8.17
N PRO A 517 15.04 15.53 -8.39
CA PRO A 517 14.27 16.74 -8.29
C PRO A 517 13.16 16.87 -9.33
N VAL A 518 11.89 16.78 -8.93
CA VAL A 518 10.76 17.04 -9.83
C VAL A 518 9.97 18.25 -9.39
N THR A 519 9.85 19.24 -10.27
CA THR A 519 9.04 20.43 -10.06
C THR A 519 7.81 20.38 -10.97
N VAL A 520 6.63 20.42 -10.36
CA VAL A 520 5.35 20.62 -11.06
C VAL A 520 4.95 22.08 -10.92
N THR A 521 4.66 22.74 -12.04
CA THR A 521 4.21 24.14 -12.10
C THR A 521 2.80 24.19 -12.66
N ASN A 522 1.92 24.94 -12.02
CA ASN A 522 0.57 25.20 -12.50
C ASN A 522 0.50 26.62 -13.08
N GLY A 523 0.42 26.74 -14.40
CA GLY A 523 0.23 28.01 -15.09
C GLY A 523 -1.21 28.55 -15.03
N GLY A 524 -2.16 27.70 -14.66
CA GLY A 524 -3.58 28.01 -14.58
C GLY A 524 -3.97 28.82 -13.34
N GLY A 525 -5.23 29.26 -13.33
CA GLY A 525 -5.78 30.17 -12.32
C GLY A 525 -6.49 29.49 -11.15
N SER A 526 -6.64 28.16 -11.17
CA SER A 526 -7.18 27.36 -10.08
C SER A 526 -6.12 26.47 -9.45
N ASP A 527 -6.28 26.17 -8.16
CA ASP A 527 -5.48 25.17 -7.48
C ASP A 527 -5.76 23.77 -8.02
N VAL A 528 -4.74 22.92 -8.02
CA VAL A 528 -4.87 21.46 -8.16
C VAL A 528 -4.62 20.87 -6.78
N GLN A 529 -5.59 20.16 -6.22
CA GLN A 529 -5.51 19.67 -4.84
C GLN A 529 -4.63 18.42 -4.71
N GLU A 530 -4.73 17.50 -5.67
CA GLU A 530 -3.98 16.25 -5.70
C GLU A 530 -3.56 15.98 -7.15
N CYS A 531 -2.35 15.47 -7.37
CA CYS A 531 -1.94 15.00 -8.70
C CYS A 531 -0.89 13.89 -8.65
N MET A 532 -0.96 12.97 -9.61
CA MET A 532 0.00 11.88 -9.75
C MET A 532 1.17 12.28 -10.63
N ILE A 533 2.38 11.89 -10.21
CA ILE A 533 3.62 12.00 -10.97
C ILE A 533 4.13 10.59 -11.26
N THR A 534 4.38 10.29 -12.53
CA THR A 534 5.04 9.05 -12.98
C THR A 534 6.44 9.36 -13.49
N VAL A 535 7.43 8.59 -13.05
CA VAL A 535 8.79 8.65 -13.55
C VAL A 535 9.12 7.36 -14.27
N TYR A 536 9.65 7.50 -15.49
CA TYR A 536 10.24 6.42 -16.25
C TYR A 536 11.75 6.64 -16.36
N LEU A 537 12.51 5.57 -16.15
CA LEU A 537 13.96 5.53 -16.29
C LEU A 537 14.30 4.55 -17.41
N ASP A 538 15.01 5.03 -18.44
CA ASP A 538 15.37 4.27 -19.65
C ASP A 538 14.20 3.53 -20.33
N GLY A 539 12.99 4.09 -20.19
CA GLY A 539 11.76 3.56 -20.79
C GLY A 539 10.91 2.68 -19.85
N GLU A 540 11.44 2.27 -18.71
CA GLU A 540 10.74 1.45 -17.71
C GLU A 540 10.12 2.34 -16.62
N LYS A 541 8.93 2.00 -16.13
CA LYS A 541 8.25 2.75 -15.07
C LYS A 541 9.01 2.55 -13.76
N ALA A 542 9.65 3.60 -13.26
CA ALA A 542 10.55 3.52 -12.12
C ALA A 542 9.88 3.97 -10.81
N ALA A 543 8.99 4.96 -10.87
CA ALA A 543 8.31 5.46 -9.67
C ALA A 543 6.95 6.09 -10.00
N VAL A 544 6.04 6.01 -9.04
CA VAL A 544 4.76 6.72 -9.04
C VAL A 544 4.63 7.44 -7.71
N ARG A 545 4.33 8.74 -7.75
CA ARG A 545 4.23 9.59 -6.55
C ARG A 545 2.95 10.43 -6.60
N LEU A 546 2.10 10.26 -5.59
CA LEU A 546 1.03 11.20 -5.31
C LEU A 546 1.63 12.47 -4.69
N LEU A 547 1.21 13.63 -5.20
CA LEU A 547 1.44 14.93 -4.61
C LEU A 547 0.13 15.40 -3.96
N ASP A 548 -0.04 15.05 -2.68
CA ASP A 548 -1.19 15.31 -1.81
C ASP A 548 -1.31 16.76 -1.35
N GLU A 549 -0.20 17.49 -1.26
CA GLU A 549 -0.20 18.93 -0.99
C GLU A 549 -0.72 19.79 -2.15
N GLY A 550 -0.90 19.18 -3.33
CA GLY A 550 -1.39 19.85 -4.53
C GLY A 550 -0.43 20.89 -5.12
N VAL A 551 -0.84 21.56 -6.20
CA VAL A 551 -0.10 22.63 -6.86
C VAL A 551 -0.95 23.91 -6.90
N PRO A 552 -0.55 24.98 -6.21
CA PRO A 552 -1.33 26.20 -6.14
C PRO A 552 -1.41 26.91 -7.50
N ALA A 553 -2.48 27.67 -7.72
CA ALA A 553 -2.67 28.52 -8.88
C ALA A 553 -1.47 29.44 -9.11
N HIS A 554 -0.97 29.50 -10.35
CA HIS A 554 0.24 30.24 -10.73
C HIS A 554 1.49 29.90 -9.91
N GLY A 555 1.51 28.75 -9.26
CA GLY A 555 2.57 28.31 -8.36
C GLY A 555 3.26 27.05 -8.83
N SER A 556 4.18 26.58 -8.00
CA SER A 556 4.93 25.35 -8.25
C SER A 556 5.17 24.61 -6.96
N ARG A 557 5.29 23.28 -7.05
CA ARG A 557 5.76 22.42 -5.98
C ARG A 557 6.89 21.57 -6.49
N THR A 558 7.81 21.30 -5.58
CA THR A 558 8.96 20.46 -5.86
C THR A 558 8.91 19.25 -4.94
N THR A 559 8.99 18.06 -5.51
CA THR A 559 9.01 16.79 -4.78
C THR A 559 10.23 15.97 -5.18
N TRP A 560 10.78 15.30 -4.19
CA TRP A 560 12.02 14.53 -4.23
C TRP A 560 11.65 13.06 -4.42
N ILE A 561 11.85 12.55 -5.63
CA ILE A 561 11.50 11.19 -5.99
C ILE A 561 12.75 10.31 -5.87
N PRO A 562 12.78 9.33 -4.95
CA PRO A 562 13.88 8.39 -4.88
C PRO A 562 13.93 7.56 -6.16
N LEU A 563 15.12 7.45 -6.73
CA LEU A 563 15.44 6.62 -7.88
C LEU A 563 16.72 5.87 -7.57
N PHE A 564 16.81 4.64 -8.02
CA PHE A 564 18.02 3.86 -7.85
C PHE A 564 18.48 3.41 -9.22
N THR A 565 19.74 3.70 -9.56
CA THR A 565 20.29 3.40 -10.88
C THR A 565 21.81 3.35 -10.83
N THR A 566 22.45 2.89 -11.89
CA THR A 566 23.91 2.98 -12.02
C THR A 566 24.36 4.43 -12.23
N PRO A 567 25.55 4.82 -11.76
CA PRO A 567 26.18 6.05 -12.21
C PRO A 567 26.32 6.04 -13.73
N GLY A 568 25.93 7.13 -14.38
CA GLY A 568 25.88 7.17 -15.83
C GLY A 568 24.87 8.16 -16.37
N THR A 569 24.78 8.24 -17.70
CA THR A 569 23.74 9.03 -18.35
C THR A 569 22.52 8.15 -18.58
N HIS A 570 21.40 8.52 -17.97
CA HIS A 570 20.12 7.84 -18.14
C HIS A 570 19.09 8.75 -18.79
N GLN A 571 18.19 8.15 -19.57
CA GLN A 571 17.01 8.84 -20.08
C GLN A 571 15.94 8.84 -18.99
N VAL A 572 15.46 10.03 -18.63
CA VAL A 572 14.40 10.20 -17.65
C VAL A 572 13.20 10.84 -18.33
N THR A 573 12.05 10.18 -18.24
CA THR A 573 10.76 10.77 -18.61
C THR A 573 9.96 10.98 -17.34
N VAL A 574 9.54 12.23 -17.09
CA VAL A 574 8.62 12.56 -16.01
C VAL A 574 7.30 12.99 -16.61
N MET A 575 6.21 12.46 -16.07
CA MET A 575 4.84 12.77 -16.46
C MET A 575 4.03 13.20 -15.23
N VAL A 576 3.20 14.23 -15.38
CA VAL A 576 2.19 14.61 -14.39
C VAL A 576 0.80 14.40 -14.98
N ASN A 577 -0.15 13.90 -14.19
CA ASN A 577 -1.52 13.64 -14.64
C ASN A 577 -1.57 12.75 -15.90
N GLU A 578 -0.82 11.63 -15.88
CA GLU A 578 -0.71 10.70 -17.01
C GLU A 578 -2.05 10.07 -17.39
N ASP A 579 -2.91 9.83 -16.40
CA ASP A 579 -4.25 9.26 -16.57
C ASP A 579 -5.31 10.27 -17.05
N GLN A 580 -4.94 11.56 -17.13
CA GLN A 580 -5.81 12.67 -17.55
C GLN A 580 -7.10 12.79 -16.70
N THR A 581 -7.00 12.46 -15.41
CA THR A 581 -8.11 12.61 -14.46
C THR A 581 -8.37 14.08 -14.12
N ILE A 582 -7.33 14.92 -14.12
CA ILE A 582 -7.45 16.37 -13.90
C ILE A 582 -7.71 17.06 -15.23
N LYS A 583 -8.77 17.89 -15.30
CA LYS A 583 -9.09 18.68 -16.50
C LYS A 583 -8.17 19.90 -16.60
N GLU A 584 -7.46 20.00 -17.71
CA GLU A 584 -6.46 21.05 -17.93
C GLU A 584 -6.70 21.85 -19.22
N SER A 585 -6.08 23.03 -19.29
CA SER A 585 -6.09 23.86 -20.50
C SER A 585 -5.17 23.31 -21.60
N SER A 586 -4.12 22.57 -21.21
CA SER A 586 -3.18 21.89 -22.09
C SER A 586 -2.62 20.65 -21.37
N TYR A 587 -2.48 19.55 -22.11
CA TYR A 587 -1.74 18.35 -21.65
C TYR A 587 -0.36 18.24 -22.31
N THR A 588 0.00 19.20 -23.17
CA THR A 588 1.19 19.09 -24.03
C THR A 588 2.52 19.29 -23.29
N ASN A 589 2.44 19.86 -22.10
CA ASN A 589 3.51 20.24 -21.19
C ASN A 589 3.58 19.33 -19.95
N ASN A 590 2.68 18.35 -19.86
CA ASN A 590 2.63 17.36 -18.77
C ASN A 590 3.76 16.33 -18.85
N ARG A 591 4.48 16.25 -19.97
CA ARG A 591 5.55 15.29 -20.19
C ARG A 591 6.87 16.03 -20.43
N LYS A 592 7.88 15.66 -19.67
CA LYS A 592 9.26 16.11 -19.88
C LYS A 592 10.17 14.91 -19.99
N GLU A 593 10.95 14.88 -21.07
CA GLU A 593 12.00 13.91 -21.29
C GLU A 593 13.34 14.65 -21.35
N ASP A 594 14.33 14.11 -20.65
CA ASP A 594 15.70 14.63 -20.65
C ASP A 594 16.71 13.52 -20.36
N SER A 595 17.98 13.81 -20.62
CA SER A 595 19.08 12.92 -20.23
C SER A 595 19.82 13.53 -19.05
N PHE A 596 19.86 12.81 -17.94
CA PHE A 596 20.57 13.25 -16.74
C PHE A 596 21.80 12.40 -16.50
N ALA A 597 22.85 13.05 -16.00
CA ALA A 597 24.00 12.34 -15.47
C ALA A 597 23.72 12.04 -14.00
N PHE A 598 23.65 10.76 -13.67
CA PHE A 598 23.61 10.24 -12.31
C PHE A 598 25.08 10.12 -11.86
N PRO A 599 25.54 11.00 -10.95
CA PRO A 599 26.97 11.17 -10.64
C PRO A 599 27.59 9.99 -9.87
#